data_AF-E3QZS3-F1
#
_entry.id   AF-E3QZS3-F1
#
_cell.length_a   1.000
_cell.length_b   1.000
_cell.length_c   1.000
_cell.angle_alpha   90.00
_cell.angle_beta   90.00
_cell.angle_gamma   90.00
#
_symmetry.space_group_name_H-M   'P 1'
#
loop_
_entity.id
_entity.type
_entity.pdbx_description
1 polymer ?
#
loop_
_entity_poly.entity_id
_entity_poly.type
_entity_poly.pdbx_seq_one_letter_code
_entity_poly.pdbx_strand_id
1 'polypeptide(L)'
;MFGWPVGYDPPFMVRHFSGLVRPRDEIKLLAAAALQRMQDQYNAHVDFRTSEDPRVRDNAFIGVHLRVEKDATDYHYLSYEDQLAYLKRRLRGRNGNATHPPDMTLPDTEKSVLYVACGDTDSIARLAKDVAPITVVTKNDLLPEDTFAGASLRNMTWDQQALVDMLILEHSGYFIGVRESTFSWHLALQRAAAVNWVTGGYPGNCWLNSSDIDSANIRSGCKFMLQDNEEWRDDLSAVVSNGHQWGGPHMEISVWP
;
A
#
# COMPACT_ATOMS: atom_id res chain seq x y z
N MET A 1 0.10 18.92 -4.29
CA MET A 1 -0.89 18.65 -5.34
C MET A 1 -1.95 17.64 -4.92
N PHE A 2 -1.71 16.73 -3.95
CA PHE A 2 -2.73 15.76 -3.50
C PHE A 2 -3.06 15.74 -1.99
N GLY A 3 -2.42 16.56 -1.15
CA GLY A 3 -2.92 16.79 0.23
C GLY A 3 -4.26 17.53 0.29
N TRP A 4 -4.73 17.99 -0.88
CA TRP A 4 -5.98 18.66 -1.18
C TRP A 4 -6.50 17.89 -2.41
N PRO A 5 -7.71 17.27 -2.41
CA PRO A 5 -8.88 17.52 -1.55
C PRO A 5 -9.06 16.62 -0.33
N VAL A 6 -8.30 15.53 -0.16
CA VAL A 6 -8.54 14.52 0.90
C VAL A 6 -8.48 15.05 2.34
N GLY A 7 -7.77 16.14 2.61
CA GLY A 7 -7.80 16.79 3.93
C GLY A 7 -9.09 17.58 4.24
N TYR A 8 -9.90 17.85 3.22
CA TYR A 8 -11.15 18.64 3.30
C TYR A 8 -12.40 17.81 3.02
N ASP A 9 -12.25 16.63 2.41
CA ASP A 9 -13.34 15.69 2.18
C ASP A 9 -13.86 15.07 3.48
N PRO A 10 -15.16 14.73 3.57
CA PRO A 10 -15.70 13.99 4.70
C PRO A 10 -15.00 12.62 4.88
N PRO A 11 -14.86 12.11 6.12
CA PRO A 11 -14.25 10.80 6.39
C PRO A 11 -14.81 9.64 5.55
N PHE A 12 -16.13 9.60 5.35
CA PHE A 12 -16.77 8.57 4.51
C PHE A 12 -16.29 8.64 3.05
N MET A 13 -16.13 9.85 2.51
CA MET A 13 -15.67 10.06 1.14
C MET A 13 -14.22 9.61 0.98
N VAL A 14 -13.34 10.00 1.90
CA VAL A 14 -11.93 9.57 1.89
C VAL A 14 -11.81 8.04 1.97
N ARG A 15 -12.64 7.38 2.78
CA ARG A 15 -12.70 5.90 2.90
C ARG A 15 -13.14 5.23 1.60
N HIS A 16 -14.12 5.79 0.91
CA HIS A 16 -14.65 5.18 -0.31
C HIS A 16 -13.85 5.51 -1.58
N PHE A 17 -13.03 6.57 -1.57
CA PHE A 17 -12.22 6.94 -2.73
C PHE A 17 -11.29 5.82 -3.19
N SER A 18 -10.70 5.09 -2.24
CA SER A 18 -9.85 3.93 -2.57
C SER A 18 -10.65 2.73 -3.10
N GLY A 19 -11.93 2.60 -2.75
CA GLY A 19 -12.81 1.51 -3.23
C GLY A 19 -13.43 1.75 -4.62
N LEU A 20 -13.09 2.85 -5.29
CA LEU A 20 -13.55 3.14 -6.65
C LEU A 20 -12.90 2.24 -7.69
N VAL A 21 -11.63 1.86 -7.46
CA VAL A 21 -10.93 0.90 -8.31
C VAL A 21 -11.28 -0.49 -7.82
N ARG A 22 -11.91 -1.30 -8.68
CA ARG A 22 -12.24 -2.70 -8.39
C ARG A 22 -11.52 -3.60 -9.39
N PRO A 23 -10.33 -4.12 -9.06
CA PRO A 23 -9.60 -5.01 -9.94
C PRO A 23 -10.43 -6.26 -10.26
N ARG A 24 -10.26 -6.77 -11.48
CA ARG A 24 -10.87 -8.05 -11.90
C ARG A 24 -10.27 -9.22 -11.14
N ASP A 25 -11.01 -10.30 -10.99
CA ASP A 25 -10.56 -11.50 -10.26
C ASP A 25 -9.23 -12.05 -10.80
N GLU A 26 -8.99 -11.96 -12.12
CA GLU A 26 -7.71 -12.34 -12.73
C GLU A 26 -6.51 -11.56 -12.16
N ILE A 27 -6.67 -10.25 -11.91
CA ILE A 27 -5.63 -9.39 -11.33
C ILE A 27 -5.42 -9.76 -9.86
N LYS A 28 -6.51 -10.02 -9.14
CA LYS A 28 -6.46 -10.46 -7.73
C LYS A 28 -5.73 -11.79 -7.59
N LEU A 29 -6.02 -12.76 -8.46
CA LEU A 29 -5.36 -14.07 -8.47
C LEU A 29 -3.86 -13.94 -8.76
N LEU A 30 -3.44 -13.06 -9.68
CA LEU A 30 -2.02 -12.82 -9.94
C LEU A 30 -1.32 -12.18 -8.75
N ALA A 31 -1.92 -11.19 -8.11
CA ALA A 31 -1.36 -10.55 -6.92
C ALA A 31 -1.25 -11.55 -5.75
N ALA A 32 -2.27 -12.39 -5.53
CA ALA A 32 -2.23 -13.47 -4.54
C ALA A 32 -1.11 -14.47 -4.83
N ALA A 33 -0.95 -14.89 -6.08
CA ALA A 33 0.14 -15.80 -6.48
C ALA A 33 1.53 -15.17 -6.27
N ALA A 34 1.69 -13.88 -6.56
CA ALA A 34 2.94 -13.16 -6.33
C ALA A 34 3.27 -13.05 -4.84
N LEU A 35 2.27 -12.74 -4.00
CA LEU A 35 2.41 -12.68 -2.55
C LEU A 35 2.78 -14.05 -1.96
N GLN A 36 2.13 -15.13 -2.41
CA GLN A 36 2.48 -16.50 -2.02
C GLN A 36 3.93 -16.84 -2.40
N ARG A 37 4.34 -16.53 -3.64
CA ARG A 37 5.72 -16.70 -4.10
C ARG A 37 6.71 -15.91 -3.26
N MET A 38 6.35 -14.68 -2.87
CA MET A 38 7.19 -13.84 -2.02
C MET A 38 7.40 -14.46 -0.64
N GLN A 39 6.34 -15.00 -0.05
CA GLN A 39 6.40 -15.73 1.21
C GLN A 39 7.28 -16.98 1.09
N ASP A 40 7.07 -17.81 0.06
CA ASP A 40 7.77 -19.08 -0.13
C ASP A 40 9.26 -18.89 -0.41
N GLN A 41 9.61 -17.95 -1.28
CA GLN A 41 10.98 -17.78 -1.76
C GLN A 41 11.86 -16.94 -0.83
N TYR A 42 11.26 -15.97 -0.14
CA TYR A 42 12.01 -14.99 0.66
C TYR A 42 11.67 -15.03 2.15
N ASN A 43 10.82 -15.97 2.57
CA ASN A 43 10.31 -16.06 3.95
C ASN A 43 9.71 -14.73 4.43
N ALA A 44 9.15 -13.97 3.49
CA ALA A 44 8.49 -12.71 3.78
C ALA A 44 7.18 -13.01 4.50
N HIS A 45 6.91 -12.30 5.59
CA HIS A 45 5.62 -12.42 6.24
C HIS A 45 4.56 -11.76 5.35
N VAL A 46 3.57 -12.53 4.93
CA VAL A 46 2.44 -12.04 4.15
C VAL A 46 1.20 -12.39 4.96
N ASP A 47 0.56 -11.36 5.52
CA ASP A 47 -0.74 -11.49 6.17
C ASP A 47 -1.82 -10.80 5.33
N PHE A 48 -2.95 -11.47 5.25
CA PHE A 48 -4.19 -10.92 4.74
C PHE A 48 -4.96 -10.32 5.92
N ARG A 49 -5.51 -9.11 5.72
CA ARG A 49 -6.21 -8.38 6.77
C ARG A 49 -7.48 -9.12 7.17
N THR A 50 -7.85 -9.00 8.44
CA THR A 50 -9.13 -9.48 8.95
C THR A 50 -9.90 -8.31 9.54
N SER A 51 -11.20 -8.48 9.76
CA SER A 51 -12.03 -7.48 10.46
C SER A 51 -11.54 -7.21 11.89
N GLU A 52 -10.82 -8.16 12.50
CA GLU A 52 -10.23 -8.06 13.85
C GLU A 52 -8.81 -7.49 13.87
N ASP A 53 -8.00 -7.77 12.83
CA ASP A 53 -6.64 -7.25 12.63
C ASP A 53 -6.54 -6.55 11.25
N PRO A 54 -6.95 -5.28 11.15
CA PRO A 54 -6.97 -4.54 9.89
C PRO A 54 -5.59 -4.03 9.47
N ARG A 55 -4.57 -4.20 10.32
CA ARG A 55 -3.20 -3.78 10.04
C ARG A 55 -2.47 -4.92 9.34
N VAL A 56 -1.76 -4.59 8.27
CA VAL A 56 -0.69 -5.49 7.79
C VAL A 56 0.42 -5.44 8.83
N ARG A 57 0.83 -6.60 9.34
CA ARG A 57 1.79 -6.69 10.45
C ARG A 57 3.16 -6.12 10.10
N ASP A 58 3.83 -5.60 11.13
CA ASP A 58 5.13 -4.90 11.05
C ASP A 58 6.31 -5.79 10.58
N ASN A 59 6.12 -7.11 10.49
CA ASN A 59 7.10 -8.08 10.01
C ASN A 59 6.96 -8.43 8.52
N ALA A 60 6.04 -7.79 7.79
CA ALA A 60 5.90 -7.97 6.36
C ALA A 60 7.03 -7.30 5.55
N PHE A 61 7.00 -7.49 4.23
CA PHE A 61 7.98 -6.90 3.31
C PHE A 61 7.86 -5.37 3.20
N ILE A 62 8.91 -4.73 2.70
CA ILE A 62 8.97 -3.29 2.44
C ILE A 62 8.44 -3.03 1.03
N GLY A 63 7.39 -2.24 0.90
CA GLY A 63 6.83 -1.82 -0.38
C GLY A 63 7.37 -0.46 -0.81
N VAL A 64 7.90 -0.37 -2.02
CA VAL A 64 8.37 0.88 -2.63
C VAL A 64 7.67 1.09 -3.96
N HIS A 65 7.08 2.27 -4.16
CA HIS A 65 6.70 2.75 -5.47
C HIS A 65 7.70 3.80 -5.93
N LEU A 66 8.55 3.42 -6.88
CA LEU A 66 9.56 4.30 -7.49
C LEU A 66 8.94 4.92 -8.75
N ARG A 67 8.73 6.23 -8.74
CA ARG A 67 8.10 6.97 -9.85
C ARG A 67 9.14 7.80 -10.58
N VAL A 68 9.68 7.26 -11.67
CA VAL A 68 10.80 7.85 -12.43
C VAL A 68 10.63 7.74 -13.94
N GLU A 69 9.45 7.34 -14.39
CA GLU A 69 9.09 7.22 -15.78
C GLU A 69 9.20 8.57 -16.49
N LYS A 70 9.32 8.52 -17.82
CA LYS A 70 9.59 9.70 -18.65
C LYS A 70 8.63 10.85 -18.36
N ASP A 71 7.34 10.57 -18.24
CA ASP A 71 6.34 11.59 -17.97
C ASP A 71 6.51 12.21 -16.58
N ALA A 72 6.80 11.42 -15.54
CA ALA A 72 7.09 11.95 -14.21
C ALA A 72 8.32 12.87 -14.22
N THR A 73 9.36 12.49 -14.97
CA THR A 73 10.57 13.31 -15.14
C THR A 73 10.29 14.60 -15.91
N ASP A 74 9.51 14.52 -17.00
CA ASP A 74 9.12 15.67 -17.82
C ASP A 74 8.27 16.68 -17.03
N TYR A 75 7.46 16.22 -16.07
CA TYR A 75 6.69 17.06 -15.14
C TYR A 75 7.47 17.46 -13.88
N HIS A 76 8.77 17.21 -13.82
CA HIS A 76 9.65 17.58 -12.71
C HIS A 76 9.17 17.03 -11.35
N TYR A 77 8.70 15.79 -11.32
CA TYR A 77 8.46 15.10 -10.06
C TYR A 77 9.77 14.87 -9.32
N LEU A 78 9.67 14.40 -8.08
CA LEU A 78 10.83 14.14 -7.23
C LEU A 78 11.85 13.25 -7.95
N SER A 79 13.12 13.64 -7.97
CA SER A 79 14.16 12.91 -8.71
C SER A 79 14.41 11.52 -8.11
N TYR A 80 15.01 10.62 -8.90
CA TYR A 80 15.47 9.31 -8.38
C TYR A 80 16.36 9.48 -7.15
N GLU A 81 17.27 10.47 -7.16
CA GLU A 81 18.22 10.68 -6.06
C GLU A 81 17.53 11.12 -4.77
N ASP A 82 16.52 11.98 -4.88
CA ASP A 82 15.75 12.44 -3.72
C ASP A 82 14.86 11.32 -3.16
N GLN A 83 14.22 10.53 -4.03
CA GLN A 83 13.46 9.35 -3.65
C GLN A 83 14.35 8.33 -2.92
N LEU A 84 15.54 8.05 -3.46
CA LEU A 84 16.53 7.14 -2.87
C LEU A 84 17.08 7.67 -1.55
N ALA A 85 17.39 8.96 -1.45
CA ALA A 85 17.87 9.57 -0.21
C ALA A 85 16.82 9.44 0.91
N TYR A 86 15.55 9.67 0.59
CA TYR A 86 14.43 9.46 1.51
C TYR A 86 14.32 7.99 1.94
N LEU A 87 14.33 7.05 0.98
CA LEU A 87 14.29 5.61 1.23
C LEU A 87 15.43 5.17 2.16
N LYS A 88 16.68 5.49 1.82
CA LYS A 88 17.86 5.14 2.63
C LYS A 88 17.81 5.72 4.05
N ARG A 89 17.19 6.90 4.22
CA ARG A 89 16.97 7.48 5.55
C ARG A 89 15.95 6.66 6.35
N ARG A 90 14.87 6.20 5.72
CA ARG A 90 13.86 5.35 6.38
C ARG A 90 14.40 3.96 6.73
N LEU A 91 15.11 3.33 5.80
CA LEU A 91 15.74 2.02 6.02
C LEU A 91 16.72 2.03 7.20
N ARG A 92 17.50 3.11 7.37
CA ARG A 92 18.44 3.26 8.49
C ARG A 92 17.81 3.73 9.79
N GLY A 93 16.59 4.26 9.75
CA GLY A 93 15.96 4.91 10.90
C GLY A 93 15.62 3.95 12.04
N ARG A 94 15.38 2.66 11.73
CA ARG A 94 15.01 1.66 12.75
C ARG A 94 16.05 1.53 13.85
N ASN A 95 17.32 1.44 13.45
CA ASN A 95 18.43 1.26 14.39
C ASN A 95 18.89 2.56 15.05
N GLY A 96 18.39 3.71 14.58
CA GLY A 96 18.84 5.02 15.01
C GLY A 96 20.29 5.32 14.61
N ASN A 97 20.79 6.47 15.04
CA ASN A 97 22.19 6.86 14.93
C ASN A 97 22.55 7.85 16.06
N ALA A 98 23.75 8.42 16.03
CA ALA A 98 24.21 9.35 17.05
C ALA A 98 23.34 10.60 17.24
N THR A 99 22.54 10.98 16.24
CA THR A 99 21.70 12.19 16.25
C THR A 99 20.19 11.90 16.23
N HIS A 100 19.77 10.65 16.03
CA HIS A 100 18.37 10.25 15.92
C HIS A 100 18.14 8.94 16.68
N PRO A 101 17.18 8.87 17.62
CA PRO A 101 16.89 7.64 18.35
C PRO A 101 16.39 6.53 17.42
N PRO A 102 16.54 5.25 17.81
CA PRO A 102 15.93 4.13 17.10
C PRO A 102 14.41 4.30 17.02
N ASP A 103 13.83 3.99 15.86
CA ASP A 103 12.39 4.01 15.64
C ASP A 103 11.89 2.60 15.30
N MET A 104 11.37 1.91 16.32
CA MET A 104 10.86 0.54 16.20
C MET A 104 9.60 0.44 15.32
N THR A 105 9.01 1.57 14.90
CA THR A 105 7.89 1.59 13.94
C THR A 105 8.36 1.44 12.49
N LEU A 106 9.67 1.50 12.23
CA LEU A 106 10.27 1.32 10.92
C LEU A 106 10.60 -0.17 10.66
N PRO A 107 10.60 -0.62 9.38
CA PRO A 107 10.70 -2.04 9.03
C PRO A 107 12.07 -2.64 9.34
N ASP A 108 12.09 -3.94 9.65
CA ASP A 108 13.32 -4.69 9.93
C ASP A 108 14.05 -5.01 8.62
N THR A 109 14.96 -4.13 8.22
CA THR A 109 15.66 -4.29 6.94
C THR A 109 16.56 -5.52 6.87
N GLU A 110 16.90 -6.14 7.99
CA GLU A 110 17.71 -7.37 8.01
C GLU A 110 16.89 -8.62 7.68
N LYS A 111 15.56 -8.54 7.86
CA LYS A 111 14.65 -9.68 7.68
C LYS A 111 13.60 -9.46 6.58
N SER A 112 13.49 -8.24 6.07
CA SER A 112 12.50 -7.89 5.07
C SER A 112 13.11 -7.79 3.67
N VAL A 113 12.41 -8.35 2.69
CA VAL A 113 12.63 -8.04 1.27
C VAL A 113 12.01 -6.71 0.88
N LEU A 114 12.56 -6.08 -0.14
CA LEU A 114 12.04 -4.84 -0.71
C LEU A 114 11.33 -5.14 -2.03
N TYR A 115 10.01 -5.07 -2.03
CA TYR A 115 9.21 -5.11 -3.25
C TYR A 115 9.17 -3.72 -3.89
N VAL A 116 9.53 -3.62 -5.17
CA VAL A 116 9.46 -2.36 -5.92
C VAL A 116 8.48 -2.44 -7.08
N ALA A 117 7.56 -1.46 -7.13
CA ALA A 117 6.76 -1.13 -8.30
C ALA A 117 7.39 0.06 -9.02
N CYS A 118 7.76 -0.14 -10.28
CA CYS A 118 8.37 0.86 -11.15
C CYS A 118 8.17 0.44 -12.62
N GLY A 119 7.84 1.38 -13.50
CA GLY A 119 7.73 1.15 -14.93
C GLY A 119 9.06 1.19 -15.69
N ASP A 120 10.15 1.60 -15.03
CA ASP A 120 11.48 1.71 -15.63
C ASP A 120 12.45 0.64 -15.10
N THR A 121 12.89 -0.26 -15.98
CA THR A 121 13.74 -1.42 -15.63
C THR A 121 15.16 -1.03 -15.22
N ASP A 122 15.71 0.02 -15.85
CA ASP A 122 17.06 0.49 -15.56
C ASP A 122 17.15 1.08 -14.15
N SER A 123 16.12 1.84 -13.75
CA SER A 123 16.00 2.39 -12.41
C SER A 123 15.79 1.32 -11.35
N ILE A 124 15.09 0.22 -11.65
CA ILE A 124 14.99 -0.95 -10.76
C ILE A 124 16.37 -1.57 -10.54
N ALA A 125 17.12 -1.82 -11.62
CA ALA A 125 18.46 -2.41 -11.54
C ALA A 125 19.44 -1.49 -10.79
N ARG A 126 19.28 -0.17 -10.96
CA ARG A 126 20.03 0.83 -10.21
C ARG A 126 19.66 0.81 -8.72
N LEU A 127 18.37 0.78 -8.40
CA LEU A 127 17.88 0.71 -7.02
C LEU A 127 18.45 -0.49 -6.28
N ALA A 128 18.41 -1.67 -6.89
CA ALA A 128 18.94 -2.91 -6.31
C ALA A 128 20.43 -2.80 -5.91
N LYS A 129 21.25 -2.11 -6.72
CA LYS A 129 22.65 -1.83 -6.39
C LYS A 129 22.76 -0.83 -5.25
N ASP A 130 21.93 0.21 -5.25
CA ASP A 130 22.00 1.31 -4.30
C ASP A 130 21.54 0.93 -2.89
N VAL A 131 20.62 -0.04 -2.74
CA VAL A 131 20.10 -0.49 -1.44
C VAL A 131 20.70 -1.80 -0.95
N ALA A 132 21.71 -2.34 -1.65
CA ALA A 132 22.43 -3.53 -1.22
C ALA A 132 22.93 -3.37 0.23
N PRO A 133 22.85 -4.44 1.06
CA PRO A 133 22.57 -5.83 0.71
C PRO A 133 21.08 -6.24 0.69
N ILE A 134 20.14 -5.30 0.74
CA ILE A 134 18.71 -5.63 0.76
C ILE A 134 18.28 -6.25 -0.57
N THR A 135 17.59 -7.39 -0.52
CA THR A 135 17.04 -8.05 -1.71
C THR A 135 15.87 -7.23 -2.26
N VAL A 136 16.01 -6.77 -3.51
CA VAL A 136 14.95 -6.09 -4.25
C VAL A 136 14.25 -7.08 -5.17
N VAL A 137 12.92 -7.10 -5.13
CA VAL A 137 12.06 -7.99 -5.92
C VAL A 137 10.98 -7.19 -6.62
N THR A 138 10.54 -7.69 -7.78
CA THR A 138 9.45 -7.12 -8.59
C THR A 138 8.39 -8.17 -8.86
N LYS A 139 7.23 -7.76 -9.38
CA LYS A 139 6.21 -8.71 -9.86
C LYS A 139 6.75 -9.71 -10.89
N ASN A 140 7.71 -9.31 -11.73
CA ASN A 140 8.26 -10.18 -12.78
C ASN A 140 9.20 -11.26 -12.19
N ASP A 141 9.86 -10.97 -11.07
CA ASP A 141 10.66 -11.95 -10.34
C ASP A 141 9.77 -12.98 -9.64
N LEU A 142 8.63 -12.53 -9.12
CA LEU A 142 7.66 -13.38 -8.40
C LEU A 142 6.78 -14.21 -9.34
N LEU A 143 6.48 -13.66 -10.52
CA LEU A 143 5.69 -14.28 -11.60
C LEU A 143 6.53 -14.41 -12.87
N PRO A 144 7.52 -15.34 -12.91
CA PRO A 144 8.36 -15.57 -14.08
C PRO A 144 7.53 -15.93 -15.33
N GLU A 145 7.96 -15.42 -16.49
CA GLU A 145 7.23 -15.52 -17.77
C GLU A 145 7.02 -16.97 -18.25
N ASP A 146 7.87 -17.91 -17.82
CA ASP A 146 7.74 -19.34 -18.12
C ASP A 146 6.65 -20.05 -17.29
N THR A 147 6.03 -19.35 -16.35
CA THR A 147 4.88 -19.84 -15.58
C THR A 147 3.56 -19.35 -16.17
N PHE A 148 2.46 -20.09 -15.92
CA PHE A 148 1.12 -19.67 -16.35
C PHE A 148 0.75 -18.27 -15.83
N ALA A 149 1.11 -17.96 -14.58
CA ALA A 149 0.82 -16.66 -13.97
C ALA A 149 1.63 -15.53 -14.62
N GLY A 150 2.93 -15.75 -14.92
CA GLY A 150 3.75 -14.79 -15.63
C GLY A 150 3.29 -14.57 -17.07
N ALA A 151 2.94 -15.64 -17.80
CA ALA A 151 2.34 -15.52 -19.13
C ALA A 151 1.02 -14.72 -19.10
N SER A 152 0.18 -14.96 -18.09
CA SER A 152 -1.06 -14.20 -17.89
C SER A 152 -0.80 -12.72 -17.59
N LEU A 153 0.19 -12.41 -16.74
CA LEU A 153 0.64 -11.05 -16.48
C LEU A 153 1.12 -10.35 -17.76
N ARG A 154 1.86 -11.06 -18.62
CA ARG A 154 2.39 -10.50 -19.88
C ARG A 154 1.31 -10.24 -20.92
N ASN A 155 0.18 -10.93 -20.84
CA ASN A 155 -0.97 -10.69 -21.70
C ASN A 155 -1.82 -9.47 -21.24
N MET A 156 -1.54 -8.92 -20.06
CA MET A 156 -2.20 -7.72 -19.56
C MET A 156 -1.57 -6.45 -20.14
N THR A 157 -2.39 -5.40 -20.30
CA THR A 157 -1.90 -4.06 -20.62
C THR A 157 -1.03 -3.52 -19.49
N TRP A 158 -0.23 -2.50 -19.78
CA TRP A 158 0.64 -1.85 -18.79
C TRP A 158 -0.14 -1.38 -17.54
N ASP A 159 -1.31 -0.75 -17.71
CA ASP A 159 -2.16 -0.32 -16.59
C ASP A 159 -2.73 -1.49 -15.79
N GLN A 160 -3.12 -2.58 -16.46
CA GLN A 160 -3.62 -3.78 -15.77
C GLN A 160 -2.52 -4.45 -14.94
N GLN A 161 -1.28 -4.46 -15.45
CA GLN A 161 -0.12 -4.92 -14.68
C GLN A 161 0.15 -4.03 -13.47
N ALA A 162 -0.04 -2.72 -13.57
CA ALA A 162 0.10 -1.80 -12.44
C ALA A 162 -0.93 -2.09 -11.33
N LEU A 163 -2.13 -2.57 -11.66
CA LEU A 163 -3.09 -3.01 -10.64
C LEU A 163 -2.60 -4.24 -9.86
N VAL A 164 -1.78 -5.11 -10.46
CA VAL A 164 -1.12 -6.21 -9.73
C VAL A 164 -0.12 -5.64 -8.72
N ASP A 165 0.71 -4.66 -9.13
CA ASP A 165 1.64 -3.98 -8.22
C ASP A 165 0.92 -3.30 -7.05
N MET A 166 -0.22 -2.66 -7.34
CA MET A 166 -1.04 -1.97 -6.35
C MET A 166 -1.54 -2.95 -5.28
N LEU A 167 -2.14 -4.07 -5.70
CA LEU A 167 -2.61 -5.10 -4.80
C LEU A 167 -1.47 -5.73 -3.97
N ILE A 168 -0.29 -5.96 -4.56
CA ILE A 168 0.87 -6.45 -3.79
C ILE A 168 1.28 -5.41 -2.74
N LEU A 169 1.49 -4.15 -3.14
CA LEU A 169 1.94 -3.08 -2.24
C LEU A 169 0.97 -2.77 -1.09
N GLU A 170 -0.33 -3.02 -1.27
CA GLU A 170 -1.34 -2.92 -0.21
C GLU A 170 -1.01 -3.82 0.99
N HIS A 171 -0.37 -4.97 0.75
CA HIS A 171 0.05 -5.96 1.75
C HIS A 171 1.50 -5.78 2.24
N SER A 172 2.14 -4.65 1.93
CA SER A 172 3.44 -4.31 2.54
C SER A 172 3.30 -3.92 4.01
N GLY A 173 4.25 -4.29 4.86
CA GLY A 173 4.30 -3.83 6.26
C GLY A 173 4.61 -2.34 6.33
N TYR A 174 5.51 -1.89 5.47
CA TYR A 174 5.90 -0.50 5.34
C TYR A 174 5.88 -0.06 3.88
N PHE A 175 5.15 1.01 3.55
CA PHE A 175 5.02 1.53 2.20
C PHE A 175 5.69 2.89 2.04
N ILE A 176 6.50 3.05 1.00
CA ILE A 176 7.09 4.33 0.58
C ILE A 176 6.69 4.59 -0.87
N GLY A 177 6.14 5.79 -1.13
CA GLY A 177 5.77 6.22 -2.47
C GLY A 177 6.06 7.71 -2.69
N VAL A 178 5.70 8.20 -3.87
CA VAL A 178 5.95 9.59 -4.30
C VAL A 178 4.68 10.41 -4.15
N ARG A 179 4.77 11.56 -3.49
CA ARG A 179 3.62 12.41 -3.20
C ARG A 179 2.93 12.95 -4.45
N GLU A 180 3.64 13.08 -5.54
CA GLU A 180 3.13 13.58 -6.82
C GLU A 180 2.42 12.47 -7.62
N SER A 181 2.52 11.20 -7.19
CA SER A 181 1.92 10.07 -7.89
C SER A 181 0.51 9.74 -7.38
N THR A 182 -0.46 9.71 -8.28
CA THR A 182 -1.82 9.21 -8.00
C THR A 182 -1.83 7.75 -7.55
N PHE A 183 -0.95 6.92 -8.11
CA PHE A 183 -0.75 5.53 -7.69
C PHE A 183 -0.36 5.43 -6.21
N SER A 184 0.61 6.24 -5.78
CA SER A 184 1.04 6.28 -4.37
C SER A 184 -0.05 6.82 -3.45
N TRP A 185 -0.81 7.82 -3.88
CA TRP A 185 -1.93 8.34 -3.11
C TRP A 185 -3.07 7.35 -2.96
N HIS A 186 -3.40 6.62 -4.02
CA HIS A 186 -4.40 5.57 -3.96
C HIS A 186 -4.04 4.54 -2.88
N LEU A 187 -2.80 4.03 -2.90
CA LEU A 187 -2.31 3.10 -1.89
C LEU A 187 -2.30 3.69 -0.48
N ALA A 188 -1.84 4.94 -0.33
CA ALA A 188 -1.83 5.61 0.97
C ALA A 188 -3.25 5.72 1.56
N LEU A 189 -4.23 6.09 0.73
CA LEU A 189 -5.63 6.21 1.14
C LEU A 189 -6.25 4.85 1.45
N GLN A 190 -5.97 3.83 0.64
CA GLN A 190 -6.48 2.47 0.85
C GLN A 190 -5.95 1.87 2.15
N ARG A 191 -4.64 1.99 2.39
CA ARG A 191 -3.99 1.52 3.61
C ARG A 191 -4.48 2.28 4.85
N ALA A 192 -4.76 3.58 4.72
CA ALA A 192 -5.31 4.39 5.79
C ALA A 192 -6.77 4.01 6.08
N ALA A 193 -7.60 3.86 5.05
CA ALA A 193 -9.00 3.48 5.17
C ALA A 193 -9.19 2.16 5.91
N ALA A 194 -8.30 1.18 5.67
CA ALA A 194 -8.32 -0.12 6.34
C ALA A 194 -8.22 -0.03 7.86
N VAL A 195 -7.39 0.88 8.36
CA VAL A 195 -7.20 1.09 9.81
C VAL A 195 -8.09 2.21 10.37
N ASN A 196 -9.13 2.61 9.61
CA ASN A 196 -10.03 3.73 9.89
C ASN A 196 -9.29 5.07 10.09
N TRP A 197 -8.22 5.29 9.31
CA TRP A 197 -7.44 6.52 9.32
C TRP A 197 -7.80 7.40 8.12
N VAL A 198 -8.02 8.69 8.36
CA VAL A 198 -8.15 9.74 7.33
C VAL A 198 -6.81 10.47 7.23
N THR A 199 -6.21 10.49 6.03
CA THR A 199 -4.89 11.06 5.79
C THR A 199 -4.88 12.58 6.03
N GLY A 200 -4.23 13.02 7.11
CA GLY A 200 -4.03 14.43 7.47
C GLY A 200 -3.12 14.68 8.67
N GLY A 201 -2.42 13.63 9.13
CA GLY A 201 -1.70 13.60 10.41
C GLY A 201 -2.09 12.34 11.17
N TYR A 202 -1.17 11.78 11.95
CA TYR A 202 -1.43 10.68 12.88
C TYR A 202 -2.18 11.27 14.09
N PRO A 203 -3.46 10.95 14.32
CA PRO A 203 -4.15 11.51 15.48
C PRO A 203 -4.02 10.53 16.63
N GLY A 204 -3.39 10.94 17.73
CA GLY A 204 -3.34 10.17 18.97
C GLY A 204 -4.74 9.83 19.53
N ASN A 205 -5.76 10.55 19.07
CA ASN A 205 -7.17 10.48 19.47
C ASN A 205 -8.00 9.43 18.71
N CYS A 206 -7.45 8.75 17.69
CA CYS A 206 -8.19 7.70 16.97
C CYS A 206 -8.14 6.35 17.69
N TRP A 207 -7.15 6.18 18.57
CA TRP A 207 -6.96 5.02 19.44
C TRP A 207 -6.27 5.51 20.71
N LEU A 208 -7.06 5.94 21.71
CA LEU A 208 -6.79 5.91 23.16
C LEU A 208 -7.64 6.98 23.88
N ASN A 209 -8.17 6.61 25.05
CA ASN A 209 -8.63 7.57 26.06
C ASN A 209 -7.47 8.48 26.44
N SER A 210 -7.48 9.76 26.05
CA SER A 210 -6.77 10.78 26.81
C SER A 210 -7.57 12.07 26.84
N SER A 211 -7.81 12.54 28.06
CA SER A 211 -8.68 13.65 28.46
C SER A 211 -8.21 15.04 28.04
N ASP A 212 -7.17 15.16 27.23
CA ASP A 212 -6.50 16.43 26.97
C ASP A 212 -5.91 16.38 25.57
N ILE A 213 -6.35 17.24 24.66
CA ILE A 213 -5.55 17.92 23.61
C ILE A 213 -6.48 18.84 22.80
N ASP A 214 -6.15 20.13 22.82
CA ASP A 214 -6.71 21.20 21.99
C ASP A 214 -6.52 20.90 20.48
N SER A 215 -7.63 20.72 19.76
CA SER A 215 -7.70 20.21 18.39
C SER A 215 -8.27 21.23 17.40
N ALA A 216 -7.59 22.35 17.16
CA ALA A 216 -8.17 23.41 16.34
C ALA A 216 -8.04 23.23 14.81
N ASN A 217 -7.14 22.38 14.27
CA ASN A 217 -6.91 22.38 12.80
C ASN A 217 -6.49 21.05 12.15
N ILE A 218 -6.73 19.88 12.76
CA ILE A 218 -6.46 18.58 12.11
C ILE A 218 -7.69 17.68 12.29
N ARG A 219 -8.36 17.32 11.18
CA ARG A 219 -9.47 16.36 11.20
C ARG A 219 -8.91 14.95 11.42
N SER A 220 -9.20 14.36 12.57
CA SER A 220 -8.87 12.98 12.92
C SER A 220 -10.02 12.06 12.53
N GLY A 221 -9.82 11.15 11.56
CA GLY A 221 -10.79 10.10 11.23
C GLY A 221 -10.84 9.03 12.32
N CYS A 222 -11.97 8.80 12.98
CA CYS A 222 -12.11 7.83 14.08
C CYS A 222 -13.19 6.79 13.74
N LYS A 223 -13.07 5.57 14.28
CA LYS A 223 -14.04 4.47 14.06
C LYS A 223 -15.48 4.87 14.43
N PHE A 224 -15.68 5.69 15.46
CA PHE A 224 -17.01 6.14 15.90
C PHE A 224 -17.72 7.08 14.90
N MET A 225 -17.02 7.61 13.90
CA MET A 225 -17.61 8.45 12.85
C MET A 225 -18.16 7.64 11.67
N LEU A 226 -18.06 6.31 11.74
CA LEU A 226 -18.57 5.38 10.75
C LEU A 226 -19.92 4.83 11.21
N GLN A 227 -20.82 4.56 10.26
CA GLN A 227 -22.04 3.80 10.57
C GLN A 227 -21.69 2.35 10.94
N ASP A 228 -22.54 1.68 11.71
CA ASP A 228 -22.30 0.30 12.17
C ASP A 228 -22.12 -0.72 11.02
N ASN A 229 -22.58 -0.38 9.82
CA ASN A 229 -22.47 -1.18 8.59
C ASN A 229 -21.37 -0.71 7.62
N GLU A 230 -20.64 0.36 7.92
CA GLU A 230 -19.57 0.88 7.09
C GLU A 230 -18.25 0.13 7.35
N GLU A 231 -18.11 -1.06 6.77
CA GLU A 231 -16.88 -1.85 6.83
C GLU A 231 -15.93 -1.52 5.66
N TRP A 232 -14.62 -1.51 5.93
CA TRP A 232 -13.61 -1.44 4.89
C TRP A 232 -13.46 -2.83 4.26
N ARG A 233 -13.26 -2.90 2.94
CA ARG A 233 -13.11 -4.16 2.22
C ARG A 233 -11.74 -4.21 1.55
N ASP A 234 -11.00 -5.25 1.88
CA ASP A 234 -9.81 -5.68 1.16
C ASP A 234 -10.23 -6.57 -0.02
N ASP A 235 -9.90 -6.18 -1.24
CA ASP A 235 -10.25 -6.95 -2.42
C ASP A 235 -9.56 -8.31 -2.48
N LEU A 236 -8.33 -8.42 -1.94
CA LEU A 236 -7.58 -9.67 -1.86
C LEU A 236 -8.00 -10.50 -0.64
N SER A 237 -8.15 -9.87 0.54
CA SER A 237 -8.56 -10.61 1.74
C SER A 237 -9.99 -11.15 1.64
N ALA A 238 -10.85 -10.52 0.83
CA ALA A 238 -12.17 -11.04 0.48
C ALA A 238 -12.12 -12.30 -0.42
N VAL A 239 -11.11 -12.42 -1.29
CA VAL A 239 -10.93 -13.61 -2.16
C VAL A 239 -10.45 -14.81 -1.35
N VAL A 240 -9.63 -14.60 -0.32
CA VAL A 240 -9.10 -15.69 0.53
C VAL A 240 -10.00 -16.05 1.72
N SER A 241 -11.22 -15.51 1.80
CA SER A 241 -12.24 -15.84 2.83
C SER A 241 -11.80 -15.61 4.28
N ASN A 242 -11.07 -14.51 4.55
CA ASN A 242 -10.51 -14.20 5.87
C ASN A 242 -11.47 -13.45 6.83
N GLY A 243 -12.73 -13.91 6.92
CA GLY A 243 -13.73 -13.35 7.83
C GLY A 243 -14.52 -12.15 7.29
N HIS A 244 -14.10 -11.55 6.18
CA HIS A 244 -14.98 -10.72 5.37
C HIS A 244 -15.95 -11.66 4.63
N GLN A 245 -17.21 -11.71 5.06
CA GLN A 245 -18.21 -12.48 4.34
C GLN A 245 -18.33 -11.91 2.93
N TRP A 246 -18.22 -12.79 1.92
CA TRP A 246 -18.69 -12.51 0.58
C TRP A 246 -20.21 -12.30 0.71
N GLY A 247 -20.62 -11.06 0.98
CA GLY A 247 -21.99 -10.65 0.72
C GLY A 247 -22.18 -10.90 -0.76
N GLY A 248 -22.82 -12.03 -1.10
CA GLY A 248 -23.18 -12.35 -2.47
C GLY A 248 -23.89 -11.16 -3.12
N PRO A 249 -24.06 -11.14 -4.45
CA PRO A 249 -24.73 -10.03 -5.13
C PRO A 249 -26.06 -9.73 -4.42
N HIS A 250 -26.08 -8.64 -3.65
CA HIS A 250 -27.32 -8.11 -3.11
C HIS A 250 -28.01 -7.48 -4.31
N MET A 251 -29.03 -8.16 -4.82
CA MET A 251 -29.97 -7.53 -5.74
C MET A 251 -30.71 -6.45 -4.95
N GLU A 252 -30.21 -5.21 -5.00
CA GLU A 252 -31.01 -4.06 -4.65
C GLU A 252 -32.04 -3.86 -5.75
N ILE A 253 -33.29 -4.26 -5.47
CA ILE A 253 -34.42 -3.86 -6.29
C ILE A 253 -34.64 -2.37 -6.03
N SER A 254 -34.00 -1.53 -6.82
CA SER A 254 -34.33 -0.12 -6.94
C SER A 254 -35.59 0.01 -7.80
N VAL A 255 -36.76 -0.02 -7.15
CA VAL A 255 -37.98 0.43 -7.80
C VAL A 255 -37.94 1.96 -7.80
N TRP A 256 -37.59 2.54 -8.94
CA TRP A 256 -37.78 3.97 -9.15
C TRP A 256 -39.29 4.26 -9.25
N PRO A 257 -39.81 5.32 -8.60
CA PRO A 257 -41.18 5.77 -8.82
C PRO A 257 -41.42 6.21 -10.27
#